data_AF-A0A345YG36-F1
#
_entry.id   AF-A0A345YG36-F1
#
_cell.length_a   1.000
_cell.length_b   1.000
_cell.length_c   1.000
_cell.angle_alpha   90.00
_cell.angle_beta   90.00
_cell.angle_gamma   90.00
#
_symmetry.space_group_name_H-M   'P 1'
#
loop_
_entity.id
_entity.type
_entity.pdbx_description
1 polymer ?
#
loop_
_entity_poly.entity_id
_entity_poly.type
_entity_poly.pdbx_seq_one_letter_code
_entity_poly.pdbx_strand_id
1 'polypeptide(L)'
;MDNIMSCEFNVVTGDANGADKAMQRYLADNDYENVIIYYVGEAPRNNIGNWPKKRVEVPSTARGRDFYAQKDKFMASLADFGLVLWDGKSPGSVQNMIWLTNNQKKGLVFHNPSKTFTKIKELEDLKFVFGLAEESDLVEIDRKIGLPEFFREGAKKQHQFDL
;
A
#
# COMPACT_ATOMS: atom_id res chain seq x y z
N MET A 1 7.47 -7.06 12.02
CA MET A 1 8.58 -6.13 11.75
C MET A 1 9.89 -6.71 12.28
N ASP A 2 9.89 -7.37 13.44
CA ASP A 2 11.05 -8.10 13.98
C ASP A 2 11.79 -8.94 12.93
N ASN A 3 11.08 -9.79 12.17
CA ASN A 3 11.71 -10.61 11.13
C ASN A 3 12.38 -9.79 10.01
N ILE A 4 11.88 -8.59 9.71
CA ILE A 4 12.49 -7.71 8.70
C ILE A 4 13.81 -7.15 9.25
N MET A 5 13.81 -6.76 10.54
CA MET A 5 14.99 -6.22 11.22
C MET A 5 16.04 -7.30 11.48
N SER A 6 15.64 -8.49 11.93
CA SER A 6 16.56 -9.61 12.21
C SER A 6 17.25 -10.14 10.95
N CYS A 7 16.59 -10.01 9.79
CA CYS A 7 17.15 -10.36 8.50
C CYS A 7 17.89 -9.18 7.84
N GLU A 8 18.01 -8.04 8.53
CA GLU A 8 18.69 -6.82 8.07
C GLU A 8 18.22 -6.33 6.70
N PHE A 9 16.94 -6.48 6.39
CA PHE A 9 16.38 -6.04 5.11
C PHE A 9 16.33 -4.51 4.98
N ASN A 10 16.65 -4.02 3.80
CA ASN A 10 16.44 -2.61 3.46
C ASN A 10 14.93 -2.29 3.43
N VAL A 11 14.52 -1.32 4.23
CA VAL A 11 13.12 -0.85 4.28
C VAL A 11 12.99 0.46 3.50
N VAL A 12 12.10 0.48 2.53
CA VAL A 12 11.64 1.71 1.88
C VAL A 12 10.24 2.03 2.39
N THR A 13 10.02 3.25 2.85
CA THR A 13 8.71 3.68 3.35
C THR A 13 8.44 5.14 3.02
N GLY A 14 7.16 5.49 3.02
CA GLY A 14 6.71 6.84 2.77
C GLY A 14 6.78 7.72 4.02
N ASP A 15 6.25 8.92 3.89
CA ASP A 15 6.19 9.95 4.92
C ASP A 15 4.76 10.27 5.40
N ALA A 16 3.74 9.45 5.12
CA ALA A 16 2.36 9.75 5.52
C ALA A 16 2.13 9.62 7.04
N ASN A 17 1.18 10.39 7.61
CA ASN A 17 0.89 10.40 9.05
C ASN A 17 0.25 9.11 9.60
N GLY A 18 -0.11 8.14 8.75
CA GLY A 18 -0.78 6.89 9.13
C GLY A 18 0.20 5.72 9.31
N ALA A 19 0.00 4.66 8.51
CA ALA A 19 0.80 3.43 8.57
C ALA A 19 2.31 3.70 8.44
N ASP A 20 2.72 4.59 7.54
CA ASP A 20 4.14 4.96 7.38
C ASP A 20 4.72 5.50 8.69
N LYS A 21 4.06 6.47 9.33
CA LYS A 21 4.52 7.06 10.59
C LYS A 21 4.57 6.03 11.72
N ALA A 22 3.62 5.10 11.79
CA ALA A 22 3.64 4.04 12.78
C ALA A 22 4.81 3.06 12.54
N MET A 23 5.07 2.69 11.28
CA MET A 23 6.21 1.86 10.90
C MET A 23 7.54 2.57 11.19
N GLN A 24 7.65 3.85 10.82
CA GLN A 24 8.79 4.69 11.16
C GLN A 24 9.00 4.74 12.68
N ARG A 25 7.96 4.96 13.49
CA ARG A 25 8.11 4.97 14.94
C ARG A 25 8.69 3.65 15.44
N TYR A 26 8.11 2.53 15.02
CA TYR A 26 8.55 1.21 15.47
C TYR A 26 10.01 0.92 15.07
N LEU A 27 10.41 1.27 13.86
CA LEU A 27 11.80 1.08 13.41
C LEU A 27 12.78 1.97 14.18
N ALA A 28 12.40 3.23 14.45
CA ALA A 28 13.23 4.15 15.21
C ALA A 28 13.37 3.73 16.68
N ASP A 29 12.29 3.25 17.31
CA ASP A 29 12.31 2.79 18.70
C ASP A 29 13.14 1.50 18.88
N ASN A 30 13.51 0.83 17.78
CA ASN A 30 14.40 -0.35 17.76
C ASN A 30 15.77 -0.04 17.14
N ASP A 31 16.14 1.24 17.02
CA ASP A 31 17.41 1.71 16.47
C ASP A 31 17.75 1.12 15.08
N TYR A 32 16.74 0.84 14.26
CA TYR A 32 16.95 0.20 12.96
C TYR A 32 17.38 1.23 11.90
N GLU A 33 18.58 1.05 11.33
CA GLU A 33 19.20 2.05 10.45
C GLU A 33 18.94 1.83 8.96
N ASN A 34 18.62 0.61 8.52
CA ASN A 34 18.49 0.24 7.12
C ASN A 34 17.15 0.71 6.51
N VAL A 35 16.89 2.00 6.57
CA VAL A 35 15.63 2.64 6.15
C VAL A 35 15.91 3.81 5.20
N ILE A 36 15.08 3.96 4.17
CA ILE A 36 15.06 5.14 3.30
C ILE A 36 13.63 5.69 3.21
N ILE A 37 13.48 6.99 3.50
CA ILE A 37 12.21 7.69 3.35
C ILE A 37 12.05 8.24 1.94
N TYR A 38 11.01 7.81 1.24
CA TYR A 38 10.62 8.40 -0.03
C TYR A 38 9.48 9.40 0.15
N TYR A 39 9.58 10.54 -0.53
CA TYR A 39 8.58 11.61 -0.42
C TYR A 39 8.41 12.37 -1.74
N VAL A 40 7.34 13.15 -1.83
CA VAL A 40 7.11 14.12 -2.92
C VAL A 40 6.95 15.52 -2.33
N GLY A 41 7.10 16.55 -3.16
CA GLY A 41 7.10 17.95 -2.72
C GLY A 41 8.44 18.38 -2.14
N GLU A 42 8.44 19.47 -1.37
CA GLU A 42 9.68 20.11 -0.92
C GLU A 42 10.39 19.35 0.20
N ALA A 43 9.63 18.78 1.14
CA ALA A 43 10.17 18.04 2.29
C ALA A 43 9.24 16.88 2.69
N PRO A 44 9.78 15.81 3.32
CA PRO A 44 8.94 14.77 3.89
C PRO A 44 8.13 15.35 5.06
N ARG A 45 6.88 14.93 5.19
CA ARG A 45 6.02 15.27 6.32
C ARG A 45 6.51 14.65 7.63
N ASN A 46 7.12 13.45 7.55
CA ASN A 46 7.65 12.73 8.69
C ASN A 46 8.94 11.98 8.32
N ASN A 47 9.92 12.03 9.21
CA ASN A 47 11.10 11.16 9.22
C ASN A 47 11.54 10.98 10.68
N ILE A 48 10.96 10.00 11.38
CA ILE A 48 11.13 9.86 12.83
C ILE A 48 12.57 9.47 13.20
N GLY A 49 13.18 8.54 12.47
CA GLY A 49 14.51 8.03 12.75
C GLY A 49 15.65 8.84 12.12
N ASN A 50 15.37 10.01 11.53
CA ASN A 50 16.37 10.83 10.82
C ASN A 50 17.14 10.08 9.72
N TRP A 51 16.50 9.11 9.06
CA TRP A 51 17.10 8.31 8.01
C TRP A 51 17.37 9.10 6.72
N PRO A 52 18.20 8.55 5.81
CA PRO A 52 18.30 9.06 4.45
C PRO A 52 16.92 9.23 3.79
N LYS A 53 16.74 10.35 3.08
CA LYS A 53 15.48 10.67 2.38
C LYS A 53 15.73 10.94 0.90
N LYS A 54 14.80 10.50 0.05
CA LYS A 54 14.87 10.67 -1.40
C LYS A 54 13.56 11.27 -1.92
N ARG A 55 13.66 12.41 -2.60
CA ARG A 55 12.54 13.02 -3.32
C ARG A 55 12.28 12.22 -4.58
N VAL A 56 11.03 11.85 -4.83
CA VAL A 56 10.58 11.28 -6.10
C VAL A 56 10.16 12.41 -7.01
N GLU A 57 10.68 12.42 -8.23
CA GLU A 57 10.26 13.36 -9.26
C GLU A 57 8.83 13.04 -9.72
N VAL A 58 8.01 14.08 -9.82
CA VAL A 58 6.58 13.95 -10.13
C VAL A 58 6.29 14.71 -11.42
N PRO A 59 5.56 14.10 -12.38
CA PRO A 59 5.14 14.79 -13.59
C PRO A 59 4.39 16.08 -13.27
N SER A 60 4.65 17.12 -14.07
CA SER A 60 4.01 18.43 -13.89
C SER A 60 2.48 18.41 -14.04
N THR A 61 1.91 17.32 -14.56
CA THR A 61 0.47 17.10 -14.70
C THR A 61 -0.18 16.44 -13.48
N ALA A 62 0.60 15.79 -12.61
CA ALA A 62 0.04 15.08 -11.46
C ALA A 62 -0.47 16.08 -10.41
N ARG A 63 -1.69 15.87 -9.92
CA ARG A 63 -2.37 16.75 -8.96
C ARG A 63 -3.09 15.91 -7.90
N GLY A 64 -3.41 16.55 -6.77
CA GLY A 64 -4.21 15.92 -5.71
C GLY A 64 -3.62 14.59 -5.24
N ARG A 65 -4.44 13.53 -5.26
CA ARG A 65 -4.03 12.19 -4.84
C ARG A 65 -2.88 11.64 -5.69
N ASP A 66 -2.96 11.79 -7.00
CA ASP A 66 -1.99 11.21 -7.93
C ASP A 66 -0.58 11.78 -7.72
N PHE A 67 -0.49 13.05 -7.34
CA PHE A 67 0.76 13.68 -6.95
C PHE A 67 1.41 12.95 -5.78
N TYR A 68 0.66 12.69 -4.71
CA TYR A 68 1.17 12.00 -3.52
C TYR A 68 1.45 10.53 -3.76
N ALA A 69 0.66 9.89 -4.61
CA ALA A 69 0.79 8.46 -4.88
C ALA A 69 1.99 8.11 -5.78
N GLN A 70 2.65 9.09 -6.41
CA GLN A 70 3.85 8.84 -7.22
C GLN A 70 4.99 8.20 -6.43
N LYS A 71 5.23 8.63 -5.18
CA LYS A 71 6.25 7.98 -4.34
C LYS A 71 5.90 6.53 -4.06
N ASP A 72 4.62 6.23 -3.86
CA ASP A 72 4.14 4.90 -3.50
C ASP A 72 4.30 3.95 -4.69
N LYS A 73 3.96 4.43 -5.89
CA LYS A 73 4.21 3.74 -7.16
C LYS A 73 5.71 3.49 -7.38
N PHE A 74 6.54 4.49 -7.11
CA PHE A 74 7.99 4.37 -7.24
C PHE A 74 8.56 3.34 -6.26
N MET A 75 8.16 3.40 -4.99
CA MET A 75 8.56 2.41 -3.98
C MET A 75 8.12 0.99 -4.34
N ALA A 76 6.90 0.82 -4.88
CA ALA A 76 6.42 -0.48 -5.34
C ALA A 76 7.27 -1.06 -6.49
N SER A 77 7.84 -0.21 -7.36
CA SER A 77 8.75 -0.64 -8.43
C SER A 77 10.14 -1.05 -7.91
N LEU A 78 10.59 -0.43 -6.82
CA LEU A 78 11.88 -0.71 -6.18
C LEU A 78 11.86 -1.97 -5.31
N ALA A 79 10.75 -2.21 -4.62
CA ALA A 79 10.67 -3.25 -3.61
C ALA A 79 10.81 -4.66 -4.20
N ASP A 80 11.44 -5.56 -3.45
CA ASP A 80 11.39 -7.00 -3.72
C ASP A 80 10.14 -7.65 -3.10
N PHE A 81 9.69 -7.08 -1.98
CA PHE A 81 8.50 -7.49 -1.25
C PHE A 81 7.77 -6.28 -0.66
N GLY A 82 6.44 -6.27 -0.71
CA GLY A 82 5.62 -5.21 -0.10
C GLY A 82 4.88 -5.66 1.15
N LEU A 83 4.79 -4.80 2.16
CA LEU A 83 3.86 -4.95 3.29
C LEU A 83 2.80 -3.85 3.19
N VAL A 84 1.53 -4.24 3.08
CA VAL A 84 0.41 -3.30 2.96
C VAL A 84 -0.53 -3.49 4.13
N LEU A 85 -0.73 -2.44 4.92
CA LEU A 85 -1.76 -2.41 5.95
C LEU A 85 -3.04 -1.87 5.33
N TRP A 86 -4.13 -2.61 5.42
CA TRP A 86 -5.40 -2.24 4.81
C TRP A 86 -6.55 -2.40 5.79
N ASP A 87 -7.44 -1.41 5.80
CA ASP A 87 -8.60 -1.31 6.68
C ASP A 87 -9.91 -1.77 6.02
N GLY A 88 -9.84 -2.28 4.78
CA GLY A 88 -11.00 -2.61 3.96
C GLY A 88 -11.51 -1.44 3.11
N LYS A 89 -10.99 -0.21 3.33
CA LYS A 89 -11.59 1.02 2.79
C LYS A 89 -10.62 1.86 1.98
N SER A 90 -9.35 1.85 2.35
CA SER A 90 -8.32 2.74 1.79
C SER A 90 -8.03 2.42 0.32
N PRO A 91 -8.42 3.30 -0.63
CA PRO A 91 -8.16 3.08 -2.05
C PRO A 91 -6.68 3.17 -2.39
N GLY A 92 -5.91 3.97 -1.64
CA GLY A 92 -4.45 4.05 -1.81
C GLY A 92 -3.75 2.74 -1.48
N SER A 93 -4.24 2.02 -0.46
CA SER A 93 -3.68 0.70 -0.12
C SER A 93 -3.97 -0.32 -1.22
N VAL A 94 -5.19 -0.32 -1.76
CA VAL A 94 -5.55 -1.17 -2.91
C VAL A 94 -4.69 -0.83 -4.13
N GLN A 95 -4.49 0.45 -4.41
CA GLN A 95 -3.63 0.88 -5.50
C GLN A 95 -2.18 0.39 -5.33
N ASN A 96 -1.65 0.41 -4.11
CA ASN A 96 -0.33 -0.13 -3.79
C ASN A 96 -0.25 -1.64 -4.03
N MET A 97 -1.29 -2.39 -3.65
CA MET A 97 -1.36 -3.83 -3.93
C MET A 97 -1.35 -4.10 -5.44
N ILE A 98 -2.12 -3.34 -6.22
CA ILE A 98 -2.15 -3.44 -7.68
C ILE A 98 -0.78 -3.11 -8.29
N TRP A 99 -0.08 -2.09 -7.79
CA TRP A 99 1.26 -1.78 -8.28
C TRP A 99 2.27 -2.87 -7.96
N LEU A 100 2.22 -3.47 -6.76
CA LEU A 100 3.09 -4.60 -6.43
C LEU A 100 2.84 -5.77 -7.38
N THR A 101 1.59 -6.21 -7.55
CA THR A 101 1.26 -7.36 -8.38
C THR A 101 1.53 -7.11 -9.87
N ASN A 102 1.25 -5.92 -10.39
CA ASN A 102 1.60 -5.55 -11.77
C ASN A 102 3.12 -5.53 -12.02
N ASN A 103 3.92 -5.16 -11.02
CA ASN A 103 5.38 -5.24 -11.08
C ASN A 103 5.91 -6.64 -10.73
N GLN A 104 5.05 -7.66 -10.67
CA GLN A 104 5.38 -9.04 -10.32
C GLN A 104 6.07 -9.19 -8.96
N LYS A 105 5.77 -8.26 -8.04
CA LYS A 105 6.30 -8.23 -6.68
C LYS A 105 5.35 -8.99 -5.75
N LYS A 106 5.94 -9.73 -4.82
CA LYS A 106 5.19 -10.39 -3.75
C LYS A 106 4.82 -9.37 -2.69
N GLY A 107 3.68 -9.58 -2.03
CA GLY A 107 3.25 -8.74 -0.92
C GLY A 107 2.59 -9.53 0.20
N LEU A 108 2.59 -8.93 1.39
CA LEU A 108 1.79 -9.34 2.53
C LEU A 108 0.79 -8.22 2.82
N VAL A 109 -0.49 -8.55 2.81
CA VAL A 109 -1.57 -7.65 3.19
C VAL A 109 -2.00 -7.97 4.61
N PHE A 110 -1.90 -7.00 5.51
CA PHE A 110 -2.50 -7.08 6.84
C PHE A 110 -3.88 -6.43 6.80
N HIS A 111 -4.93 -7.24 6.93
CA HIS A 111 -6.30 -6.73 7.03
C HIS A 111 -6.59 -6.36 8.48
N ASN A 112 -6.69 -5.06 8.76
CA ASN A 112 -6.80 -4.54 10.11
C ASN A 112 -8.09 -4.95 10.85
N PRO A 113 -9.29 -5.01 10.22
CA PRO A 113 -10.51 -5.47 10.88
C PRO A 113 -10.43 -6.93 11.34
N SER A 114 -10.04 -7.85 10.46
CA SER A 114 -9.97 -9.29 10.79
C SER A 114 -8.66 -9.72 11.45
N LYS A 115 -7.65 -8.84 11.49
CA LYS A 115 -6.28 -9.11 12.00
C LYS A 115 -5.59 -10.28 11.28
N THR A 116 -5.92 -10.49 10.01
CA THR A 116 -5.36 -11.58 9.20
C THR A 116 -4.31 -11.07 8.23
N PHE A 117 -3.38 -11.96 7.88
CA PHE A 117 -2.40 -11.73 6.83
C PHE A 117 -2.73 -12.55 5.59
N THR A 118 -2.74 -11.89 4.44
CA THR A 118 -2.94 -12.53 3.12
C THR A 118 -1.71 -12.30 2.27
N LYS A 119 -1.17 -13.36 1.66
CA LYS A 119 -0.09 -13.24 0.69
C LYS A 119 -0.67 -12.90 -0.68
N ILE A 120 -0.03 -11.98 -1.39
CA ILE A 120 -0.37 -11.62 -2.76
C ILE A 120 0.89 -11.73 -3.63
N LYS A 121 0.72 -12.15 -4.88
CA LYS A 121 1.80 -12.29 -5.86
C LYS A 121 1.34 -11.86 -7.25
N GLU A 122 0.07 -12.09 -7.57
CA GLU A 122 -0.53 -11.74 -8.84
C GLU A 122 -1.89 -11.06 -8.65
N LEU A 123 -2.42 -10.49 -9.74
CA LEU A 123 -3.68 -9.76 -9.72
C LEU A 123 -4.87 -10.60 -9.23
N GLU A 124 -4.85 -11.92 -9.50
CA GLU A 124 -5.90 -12.85 -9.08
C GLU A 124 -5.99 -12.96 -7.54
N ASP A 125 -4.86 -12.91 -6.83
CA ASP A 125 -4.82 -12.98 -5.36
C ASP A 125 -5.59 -11.84 -4.70
N LEU A 126 -5.72 -10.70 -5.40
CA LEU A 126 -6.44 -9.54 -4.88
C LEU A 126 -7.95 -9.78 -4.82
N LYS A 127 -8.51 -10.77 -5.54
CA LYS A 127 -9.93 -11.12 -5.42
C LYS A 127 -10.28 -11.56 -4.00
N PHE A 128 -9.41 -12.37 -3.39
CA PHE A 128 -9.61 -12.79 -2.00
C PHE A 128 -9.50 -11.60 -1.03
N VAL A 129 -8.51 -10.73 -1.24
CA VAL A 129 -8.35 -9.52 -0.42
C VAL A 129 -9.60 -8.65 -0.51
N PHE A 130 -10.13 -8.40 -1.71
CA PHE A 130 -11.30 -7.54 -1.89
C PHE A 130 -12.58 -8.16 -1.33
N GLY A 131 -12.69 -9.49 -1.30
CA GLY A 131 -13.78 -10.18 -0.60
C GLY A 131 -13.82 -9.96 0.91
N LEU A 132 -12.79 -9.33 1.51
CA LEU A 132 -12.78 -8.94 2.93
C LEU A 132 -13.37 -7.54 3.18
N ALA A 133 -13.64 -6.75 2.14
CA ALA A 133 -14.26 -5.43 2.26
C ALA A 133 -15.78 -5.49 2.11
N GLU A 134 -16.44 -4.51 2.71
CA GLU A 134 -17.87 -4.28 2.51
C GLU A 134 -18.13 -3.84 1.06
N GLU A 135 -19.28 -4.23 0.50
CA GLU A 135 -19.63 -3.90 -0.89
C GLU A 135 -19.63 -2.38 -1.15
N SER A 136 -20.16 -1.61 -0.20
CA SER A 136 -20.19 -0.14 -0.29
C SER A 136 -18.79 0.49 -0.33
N ASP A 137 -17.83 -0.06 0.43
CA ASP A 137 -16.44 0.38 0.42
C ASP A 137 -15.76 0.01 -0.92
N LEU A 138 -16.05 -1.17 -1.47
CA LEU A 138 -15.55 -1.58 -2.80
C LEU A 138 -16.05 -0.65 -3.93
N VAL A 139 -17.33 -0.27 -3.90
CA VAL A 139 -17.89 0.70 -4.85
C VAL A 139 -17.17 2.05 -4.75
N GLU A 140 -16.89 2.52 -3.54
CA GLU A 140 -16.17 3.77 -3.34
C GLU A 140 -14.71 3.69 -3.83
N ILE A 141 -14.04 2.55 -3.59
CA ILE A 141 -12.69 2.28 -4.09
C ILE A 141 -12.70 2.32 -5.62
N ASP A 142 -13.60 1.58 -6.29
CA ASP A 142 -13.69 1.57 -7.76
C ASP A 142 -13.93 2.96 -8.33
N ARG A 143 -14.84 3.74 -7.73
CA ARG A 143 -15.07 5.13 -8.14
C ARG A 143 -13.81 6.00 -8.06
N LYS A 144 -12.93 5.73 -7.08
CA LYS A 144 -11.75 6.56 -6.80
C LYS A 144 -10.51 6.18 -7.60
N ILE A 145 -10.33 4.91 -7.95
CA ILE A 145 -9.10 4.42 -8.61
C ILE A 145 -9.34 3.62 -9.88
N GLY A 146 -10.60 3.31 -10.24
CA GLY A 146 -10.96 2.53 -11.41
C GLY A 146 -10.40 1.11 -11.34
N LEU A 147 -11.06 0.25 -10.57
CA LEU A 147 -10.67 -1.15 -10.47
C LEU A 147 -10.77 -1.83 -11.85
N PRO A 148 -9.83 -2.72 -12.19
CA PRO A 148 -9.92 -3.56 -13.37
C PRO A 148 -11.26 -4.30 -13.48
N GLU A 149 -11.75 -4.47 -14.71
CA GLU A 149 -13.07 -5.05 -15.00
C GLU A 149 -13.29 -6.41 -14.35
N PHE A 150 -12.24 -7.24 -14.28
CA PHE A 150 -12.31 -8.56 -13.65
C PHE A 150 -12.66 -8.52 -12.14
N PHE A 151 -12.51 -7.37 -11.46
CA PHE A 151 -12.96 -7.18 -10.09
C PHE A 151 -14.42 -6.71 -9.99
N ARG A 152 -14.93 -6.06 -11.04
CA ARG A 152 -16.32 -5.54 -11.06
C ARG A 152 -17.35 -6.64 -11.22
N GLU A 153 -16.97 -7.77 -11.84
CA GLU A 153 -17.87 -8.92 -12.02
C GLU A 153 -18.11 -9.72 -10.72
N GLY A 154 -17.15 -9.69 -9.78
CA GLY A 154 -17.29 -10.34 -8.47
C GLY A 154 -18.37 -9.69 -7.59
N ALA A 155 -18.44 -8.35 -7.59
CA ALA A 155 -19.45 -7.59 -6.86
C ALA A 155 -20.88 -7.84 -7.40
N LYS A 156 -21.03 -7.99 -8.71
CA LYS A 156 -22.34 -8.21 -9.35
C LYS A 156 -22.96 -9.57 -9.03
N LYS A 157 -22.17 -10.60 -8.70
CA LYS A 157 -22.69 -11.96 -8.45
C LYS A 157 -23.36 -12.12 -7.09
N GLN A 158 -23.12 -11.27 -6.11
CA GLN A 158 -23.83 -11.31 -4.82
C GLN A 158 -25.23 -10.69 -4.91
N HIS A 159 -25.45 -9.73 -5.80
CA HIS A 159 -26.78 -9.12 -6.04
C HIS A 159 -27.79 -10.04 -6.73
N GLN A 160 -27.40 -11.22 -7.23
CA GLN A 160 -28.29 -12.12 -7.94
C GLN A 160 -28.86 -13.25 -7.06
N PHE A 161 -28.46 -13.33 -5.79
CA PHE A 161 -28.96 -14.34 -4.83
C PHE A 161 -29.87 -13.77 -3.73
N ASP A 162 -30.16 -12.46 -3.74
CA ASP A 162 -31.06 -11.79 -2.80
C ASP A 162 -32.42 -11.41 -3.45
N LEU A 163 -33.00 -12.30 -4.26
CA LEU A 163 -34.40 -12.23 -4.72
C LEU A 163 -35.04 -13.62 -4.80
#